data_AF-A0A117MCV8-F1
#
_entry.id   AF-A0A117MCV8-F1
#
_cell.length_a   1.000
_cell.length_b   1.000
_cell.length_c   1.000
_cell.angle_alpha   90.00
_cell.angle_beta   90.00
_cell.angle_gamma   90.00
#
_symmetry.space_group_name_H-M   'P 1'
#
loop_
_entity.id
_entity.type
_entity.pdbx_description
1 polymer ?
#
loop_
_entity_poly.entity_id
_entity_poly.type
_entity_poly.pdbx_seq_one_letter_code
_entity_poly.pdbx_strand_id
1 'polypeptide(L)' 'MDFLSPQAWDQFINEHPEAHILQTSPWGALKSDFGWTPRFFREGNLGAMVLFRHLPFGLSIA' A
#
# COMPACT_ATOMS: atom_id res chain seq x y z
N MET A 1 -11.40 5.36 8.81
CA MET A 1 -10.43 4.96 7.77
C MET A 1 -9.63 6.16 7.28
N ASP A 2 -8.31 6.13 7.47
CA ASP A 2 -7.36 7.18 7.10
C ASP A 2 -6.54 6.76 5.86
N PHE A 3 -6.20 7.75 5.04
CA PHE A 3 -5.24 7.60 3.96
C PHE A 3 -3.86 8.06 4.42
N LEU A 4 -2.86 7.19 4.33
CA LEU A 4 -1.51 7.51 4.80
C LEU A 4 -0.57 7.82 3.63
N SER A 5 0.38 8.72 3.87
CA SER A 5 1.56 8.87 3.03
C SER A 5 2.50 7.67 3.23
N PRO A 6 3.44 7.41 2.30
CA PRO A 6 4.43 6.36 2.49
C PRO A 6 5.20 6.47 3.81
N GLN A 7 5.57 7.69 4.23
CA GLN A 7 6.30 7.92 5.47
C GLN A 7 5.46 7.62 6.72
N ALA A 8 4.19 8.01 6.72
CA ALA A 8 3.27 7.69 7.82
C ALA A 8 2.95 6.19 7.86
N TRP A 9 2.93 5.53 6.70
CA TRP A 9 2.77 4.08 6.61
C TRP A 9 3.99 3.33 7.14
N ASP A 10 5.22 3.79 6.87
CA ASP A 10 6.43 3.19 7.41
C ASP A 10 6.47 3.27 8.95
N GLN A 11 6.04 4.40 9.52
CA GLN A 11 5.87 4.55 10.97
C GLN A 11 4.86 3.52 11.51
N PHE A 12 3.71 3.40 10.86
CA PHE A 12 2.69 2.43 11.24
C PHE A 12 3.19 0.98 11.15
N ILE A 13 3.85 0.60 10.06
CA ILE A 13 4.36 -0.76 9.85
C ILE A 13 5.48 -1.12 10.84
N ASN A 14 6.31 -0.15 11.26
CA ASN A 14 7.34 -0.39 12.27
C ASN A 14 6.75 -0.78 13.65
N GLU A 15 5.49 -0.45 13.91
CA GLU A 15 4.76 -0.86 15.12
C GLU A 15 4.13 -2.26 15.00
N HIS A 16 4.17 -2.87 13.80
CA HIS A 16 3.54 -4.15 13.46
C HIS A 16 4.60 -5.16 12.98
N PRO A 17 5.37 -5.78 13.89
CA PRO A 17 6.45 -6.70 13.51
C PRO A 17 5.97 -7.97 12.78
N GLU A 18 4.69 -8.30 12.90
CA GLU A 18 4.03 -9.38 12.17
C GLU A 18 3.69 -9.02 10.70
N ALA A 19 3.82 -7.75 10.32
CA ALA A 19 3.51 -7.29 8.98
C ALA A 19 4.38 -8.00 7.94
N HIS A 20 3.73 -8.56 6.93
CA HIS A 20 4.43 -9.22 5.84
C HIS A 20 5.23 -8.21 5.01
N ILE A 21 6.39 -8.62 4.47
CA ILE A 21 7.25 -7.75 3.63
C ILE A 21 6.51 -7.09 2.45
N LEU A 22 5.48 -7.76 1.92
CA LEU A 22 4.62 -7.26 0.83
C LEU A 22 3.74 -6.07 1.24
N GLN A 23 3.68 -5.74 2.53
CA GLN A 23 2.97 -4.57 3.06
C GLN A 23 3.92 -3.39 3.31
N THR A 24 5.21 -3.49 3.00
CA THR A 24 6.17 -2.40 3.21
C THR A 24 6.08 -1.34 2.11
N SER A 25 6.38 -0.07 2.43
CA SER A 25 6.38 0.99 1.40
C SER A 25 7.40 0.76 0.28
N PRO A 26 8.60 0.18 0.50
CA PRO A 26 9.53 -0.15 -0.58
C PRO A 26 8.96 -1.20 -1.56
N TRP A 27 8.14 -2.15 -1.07
CA TRP A 27 7.44 -3.07 -1.97
C TRP A 27 6.41 -2.35 -2.84
N GLY A 28 5.64 -1.43 -2.26
CA GLY A 28 4.73 -0.56 -3.01
C GLY A 28 5.44 0.29 -4.07
N ALA A 29 6.60 0.86 -3.72
CA ALA A 29 7.44 1.62 -4.64
C ALA A 29 7.93 0.73 -5.78
N LEU A 30 8.48 -0.46 -5.48
CA LEU A 30 8.89 -1.44 -6.49
C LEU A 30 7.74 -1.79 -7.44
N LYS A 31 6.52 -1.98 -6.93
CA LYS A 31 5.36 -2.31 -7.77
C LYS A 31 4.88 -1.16 -8.63
N SER A 32 5.15 0.08 -8.24
CA SER A 32 4.85 1.26 -9.04
C SER A 32 5.58 1.24 -10.38
N ASP A 33 6.81 0.70 -10.41
CA ASP A 33 7.59 0.52 -11.64
C ASP A 33 6.95 -0.49 -12.63
N PHE A 34 5.99 -1.29 -12.17
CA PHE A 34 5.22 -2.26 -12.97
C PHE A 34 3.77 -1.81 -13.22
N GLY A 35 3.48 -0.52 -13.06
CA GLY A 35 2.17 0.06 -13.36
C GLY A 35 1.10 -0.17 -12.29
N TRP A 36 1.51 -0.51 -11.06
CA TRP A 36 0.62 -0.52 -9.91
C TRP A 36 0.62 0.85 -9.21
N THR A 37 -0.42 1.15 -8.44
CA THR A 37 -0.49 2.35 -7.60
C THR A 37 -0.76 1.90 -6.17
N PRO A 38 0.24 1.97 -5.28
CA PRO A 38 0.06 1.62 -3.88
C PRO A 38 -0.77 2.69 -3.18
N ARG A 39 -1.67 2.24 -2.32
CA ARG A 39 -2.50 3.07 -1.47
C ARG A 39 -2.54 2.47 -0.07
N PHE A 40 -2.26 3.29 0.93
CA PHE A 40 -2.11 2.86 2.31
C PHE A 40 -3.33 3.28 3.14
N PHE A 41 -4.03 2.30 3.69
CA PHE A 41 -5.23 2.50 4.47
C PHE A 41 -4.97 2.11 5.92
N ARG A 42 -5.50 2.91 6.85
CA ARG A 42 -5.49 2.60 8.28
C ARG A 42 -6.86 2.78 8.90
N GLU A 43 -7.25 1.89 9.80
CA GLU A 43 -8.38 2.05 10.70
C GLU A 43 -7.99 1.59 12.10
N GLY A 44 -7.73 2.55 12.99
CA GLY A 44 -7.15 2.26 14.30
C GLY A 44 -5.79 1.56 14.14
N ASN A 45 -5.68 0.34 14.69
CA ASN A 45 -4.49 -0.50 14.61
C ASN A 45 -4.53 -1.53 13.46
N LEU A 46 -5.51 -1.43 12.56
CA LEU A 46 -5.59 -2.26 11.37
C LEU A 46 -5.14 -1.45 10.16
N GLY A 47 -4.41 -2.08 9.25
CA GLY A 47 -3.98 -1.41 8.04
C GLY A 47 -3.72 -2.38 6.90
N ALA A 48 -3.83 -1.86 5.68
CA ALA A 48 -3.45 -2.57 4.48
C ALA A 48 -2.93 -1.61 3.41
N MET A 49 -1.89 -2.02 2.72
CA MET A 49 -1.54 -1.52 1.40
C MET A 49 -2.35 -2.29 0.36
N VAL A 50 -3.10 -1.55 -0.45
CA VAL A 50 -3.81 -2.07 -1.62
C VAL A 50 -3.10 -1.58 -2.87
N LEU A 51 -2.82 -2.50 -3.79
CA LEU A 51 -2.18 -2.20 -5.07
C LEU A 51 -3.26 -2.11 -6.14
N PHE A 52 -3.52 -0.91 -6.63
CA PHE A 52 -4.44 -0.69 -7.74
C PHE A 52 -3.71 -0.81 -9.07
N ARG A 53 -4.36 -1.35 -10.10
CA ARG A 53 -3.79 -1.36 -11.45
C ARG A 53 -4.83 -0.97 -12.47
N HIS A 54 -4.44 -0.01 -13.31
CA HIS A 54 -5.18 0.29 -14.53
C HIS A 54 -4.85 -0.75 -15.60
N LEU A 55 -5.91 -1.30 -16.18
CA LEU A 55 -5.88 -2.18 -17.33
C LEU A 55 -6.17 -1.37 -18.61
N PRO A 56 -5.83 -1.91 -19.79
CA PRO A 56 -6.22 -1.32 -21.07
C PRO A 56 -7.73 -1.05 -21.14
N PHE A 57 -8.12 -0.08 -21.97
CA PHE A 57 -9.53 0.35 -22.17
C PHE A 57 -10.20 0.98 -20.95
N GLY A 58 -9.42 1.55 -20.02
CA GLY A 58 -9.97 2.25 -18.85
C GLY A 58 -10.50 1.33 -17.76
N LEU A 59 -10.19 0.03 -17.83
CA LEU A 59 -10.55 -0.96 -16.81
C LEU A 59 -9.60 -0.85 -15.59
N SER A 60 -10.01 -1.33 -14.42
CA SER A 60 -9.17 -1.35 -13.21
C SER A 60 -9.38 -2.62 -12.39
N ILE A 61 -8.30 -3.13 -11.77
CA ILE A 61 -8.37 -4.17 -10.74
C ILE A 61 -8.13 -3.50 -9.38
N ALA A 62 -9.03 -3.78 -8.44
CA ALA A 62 -9.02 -3.34 -7.04
C ALA A 62 -9.15 -4.55 -6.12
#